data_AF-A0A2S5MS06-F1
#
_entry.id   AF-A0A2S5MS06-F1
#
_cell.length_a   1.000
_cell.length_b   1.000
_cell.length_c   1.000
_cell.angle_alpha   90.00
_cell.angle_beta   90.00
_cell.angle_gamma   90.00
#
_symmetry.space_group_name_H-M   'P 1'
#
loop_
_entity.id
_entity.type
_entity.pdbx_description
1 polymer ?
#
loop_
_entity_poly.entity_id
_entity_poly.type
_entity_poly.pdbx_seq_one_letter_code
_entity_poly.pdbx_strand_id
1 'polypeptide(L)' 'SLAAASKHVKALETAGLIRREVRGRVHMCRLAPGPLASAHEWLSFYARFWTDRLDALEGLLLTEDKRRSDACKGDDS' A
#
# COMPACT_ATOMS: atom_id res chain seq x y z
N SER A 1 -27.83 -0.27 5.93
CA SER A 1 -28.42 -1.35 6.75
C SER A 1 -27.57 -1.58 8.00
N LEU A 2 -28.19 -1.54 9.19
CA LEU A 2 -27.49 -1.70 10.48
C LEU A 2 -26.77 -3.06 10.59
N ALA A 3 -27.35 -4.11 9.99
CA ALA A 3 -26.79 -5.46 9.96
C ALA A 3 -25.50 -5.57 9.12
N ALA A 4 -25.39 -4.82 8.01
CA ALA A 4 -24.17 -4.78 7.22
C ALA A 4 -23.06 -4.02 7.97
N ALA A 5 -23.39 -2.90 8.61
CA ALA A 5 -22.46 -2.19 9.49
C ALA A 5 -21.96 -3.08 10.63
N SER A 6 -22.84 -3.84 11.27
CA SER A 6 -22.49 -4.77 12.35
C SER A 6 -21.60 -5.93 11.88
N LYS A 7 -21.81 -6.45 10.66
CA LYS A 7 -20.92 -7.44 10.04
C LYS A 7 -19.53 -6.89 9.78
N HIS A 8 -19.41 -5.67 9.24
CA HIS A 8 -18.10 -5.04 9.00
C HIS A 8 -17.35 -4.78 10.32
N VAL A 9 -18.04 -4.30 11.37
CA VAL A 9 -17.44 -4.12 12.70
C VAL A 9 -16.90 -5.45 13.24
N LYS A 10 -17.65 -6.55 13.10
CA LYS A 10 -17.24 -7.88 13.56
C LYS A 10 -16.06 -8.46 12.76
N ALA A 11 -16.02 -8.20 11.45
CA ALA A 11 -14.90 -8.59 10.60
C ALA A 11 -13.61 -7.84 11.01
N LEU A 12 -13.72 -6.53 11.28
CA LEU A 12 -12.60 -5.71 11.70
C LEU A 12 -12.14 -6.03 13.14
N GLU A 13 -13.05 -6.44 14.03
CA GLU A 13 -12.72 -6.98 15.35
C GLU A 13 -11.99 -8.33 15.24
N THR A 14 -12.45 -9.22 14.36
CA THR A 14 -11.80 -10.53 14.11
C THR A 14 -10.38 -10.37 13.57
N ALA A 15 -10.16 -9.36 12.71
CA ALA A 15 -8.84 -9.01 12.20
C ALA A 15 -7.94 -8.30 13.24
N GLY A 16 -8.44 -8.09 14.47
CA GLY A 16 -7.73 -7.39 15.53
C GLY A 16 -7.61 -5.87 15.31
N LEU A 17 -8.23 -5.32 14.27
CA LEU A 17 -8.13 -3.90 13.88
C LEU A 17 -8.98 -2.98 14.77
N ILE A 18 -9.95 -3.54 15.49
CA ILE A 18 -10.85 -2.80 16.38
C ILE A 18 -11.02 -3.59 17.67
N ARG A 19 -11.00 -2.89 18.80
CA ARG A 19 -11.45 -3.43 20.09
C ARG A 19 -12.85 -2.93 20.40
N ARG A 20 -13.73 -3.86 20.77
CA ARG A 20 -15.10 -3.57 21.21
C ARG A 20 -15.18 -3.64 22.73
N GLU A 21 -15.70 -2.57 23.34
CA GLU A 21 -16.01 -2.50 24.77
C GLU A 21 -17.52 -2.26 24.90
N VAL A 22 -18.22 -3.13 25.63
CA VAL A 22 -19.66 -2.98 25.85
C VAL A 22 -19.88 -2.20 27.15
N ARG A 23 -20.40 -0.98 27.04
CA ARG A 23 -20.81 -0.15 28.20
C ARG A 23 -22.32 -0.04 28.24
N GLY A 24 -22.96 -0.96 28.97
CA GLY A 24 -24.41 -1.03 29.08
C GLY A 24 -25.07 -1.32 27.72
N ARG A 25 -25.87 -0.38 27.22
CA ARG A 25 -26.54 -0.48 25.90
C ARG A 25 -25.71 0.07 24.74
N VAL A 26 -24.51 0.62 25.00
CA VAL A 26 -23.66 1.24 23.99
C VAL A 26 -22.46 0.34 23.67
N HIS A 27 -22.23 0.10 22.38
CA HIS A 27 -21.04 -0.57 21.88
C HIS A 27 -19.99 0.48 21.50
N MET A 28 -18.95 0.61 22.32
CA MET A 28 -17.82 1.46 22.02
C MET A 28 -16.83 0.66 21.17
N CYS A 29 -16.57 1.13 19.95
CA CYS A 29 -15.58 0.55 19.04
C CYS A 29 -14.37 1.48 18.98
N ARG A 30 -13.19 1.01 19.39
CA ARG A 30 -11.93 1.76 19.26
C ARG A 30 -11.01 1.08 18.27
N LEU A 31 -10.40 1.86 17.38
CA LEU A 31 -9.35 1.38 16.48
C LEU A 31 -8.18 0.85 17.32
N ALA A 32 -7.66 -0.33 16.97
CA ALA A 32 -6.50 -0.93 17.58
C ALA A 32 -5.30 -0.72 16.65
N PRO A 33 -4.37 0.21 16.97
CA PRO A 33 -3.27 0.55 16.08
C PRO A 33 -2.21 -0.55 15.97
N GLY A 34 -2.18 -1.51 16.90
CA GLY A 34 -1.16 -2.57 16.94
C GLY A 34 -1.14 -3.45 15.69
N PRO A 35 -2.23 -4.17 15.35
CA PRO A 35 -2.25 -5.01 14.15
C PRO A 35 -2.15 -4.22 12.84
N LEU A 36 -2.54 -2.95 12.86
CA LEU A 36 -2.37 -2.05 11.73
C LEU A 36 -0.88 -1.70 11.48
N ALA A 37 -0.08 -1.59 12.54
CA ALA A 37 1.35 -1.30 12.45
C ALA A 37 2.12 -2.44 11.76
N SER A 38 1.89 -3.70 12.13
CA SER A 38 2.55 -4.85 11.50
C SER A 38 2.17 -4.99 10.02
N ALA A 39 0.90 -4.75 9.67
CA ALA A 39 0.47 -4.72 8.27
C ALA A 39 1.14 -3.57 7.50
N HIS A 40 1.26 -2.40 8.12
CA HIS A 40 1.94 -1.23 7.54
C HIS A 40 3.43 -1.47 7.33
N GLU A 41 4.12 -2.14 8.26
CA GLU A 41 5.54 -2.52 8.10
C GLU A 41 5.74 -3.47 6.92
N TRP A 42 4.89 -4.50 6.80
CA TRP A 42 4.97 -5.44 5.68
C TRP A 42 4.69 -4.77 4.33
N LEU A 43 3.67 -3.91 4.27
CA LEU A 43 3.36 -3.12 3.07
C LEU A 43 4.50 -2.16 2.72
N SER A 44 5.12 -1.52 3.71
CA SER A 44 6.24 -0.61 3.50
C SER A 44 7.47 -1.33 2.96
N PHE A 45 7.75 -2.53 3.45
CA PHE A 45 8.82 -3.38 2.90
C PHE A 45 8.57 -3.69 1.42
N TYR A 46 7.35 -4.12 1.09
CA TYR A 46 7.01 -4.48 -0.28
C TYR A 46 6.98 -3.27 -1.22
N ALA A 47 6.51 -2.12 -0.73
CA ALA A 47 6.52 -0.87 -1.49
C ALA A 47 7.96 -0.50 -1.90
N ARG A 48 8.91 -0.52 -0.96
CA ARG A 48 10.32 -0.23 -1.26
C ARG A 48 10.89 -1.20 -2.30
N PHE A 49 10.62 -2.49 -2.13
CA PHE A 49 11.05 -3.50 -3.10
C PHE A 49 10.56 -3.21 -4.53
N TRP A 50 9.31 -2.81 -4.70
CA TRP A 50 8.78 -2.49 -6.03
C TRP A 50 9.28 -1.16 -6.57
N THR A 51 9.43 -0.14 -5.71
CA THR A 51 10.01 1.15 -6.12
C THR A 51 11.41 0.94 -6.68
N ASP A 52 12.30 0.25 -5.95
CA ASP A 52 13.68 0.02 -6.40
C ASP A 52 13.74 -0.72 -7.76
N ARG A 53 12.81 -1.64 -7.99
CA ARG A 53 12.72 -2.41 -9.25
C ARG A 53 12.23 -1.56 -10.41
N LEU A 54 11.25 -0.69 -10.17
CA LEU A 54 10.70 0.20 -11.17
C LEU A 54 11.69 1.31 -11.53
N ASP A 55 12.42 1.86 -10.55
CA ASP A 55 13.47 2.86 -10.77
C ASP A 55 14.61 2.28 -11.62
N ALA A 56 15.00 1.03 -11.37
CA ALA A 56 16.00 0.34 -12.20
C ALA A 56 15.51 0.15 -13.65
N LEU A 57 14.23 -0.20 -13.84
CA LEU A 57 13.64 -0.33 -15.17
C LEU A 57 13.59 1.01 -15.89
N GLU A 58 13.18 2.07 -15.21
CA GLU A 58 13.16 3.43 -15.75
C GLU A 58 14.56 3.85 -16.23
N GLY A 59 15.60 3.62 -15.41
CA GLY A 59 16.97 3.93 -15.78
C GLY A 59 17.45 3.21 -17.06
N LEU A 60 17.05 1.95 -17.26
CA LEU A 60 17.37 1.19 -18.47
C LEU A 60 16.66 1.77 -19.70
N LEU A 61 15.37 2.10 -19.57
CA LEU A 61 14.58 2.68 -20.66
C LEU A 61 15.11 4.06 -21.07
N LEU A 62 15.43 4.91 -20.11
CA LEU A 62 16.03 6.23 -20.37
C LEU A 62 17.39 6.11 -21.07
N THR A 63 18.20 5.13 -20.68
CA THR A 63 19.49 4.87 -21.33
C THR A 63 19.29 4.43 -22.78
N GLU A 64 18.29 3.58 -23.05
CA GLU A 64 17.98 3.12 -24.40
C GLU A 64 17.43 4.24 -25.28
N ASP A 65 16.49 5.04 -24.77
CA ASP A 65 15.95 6.18 -25.50
C ASP A 65 17.03 7.21 -25.81
N LYS A 66 17.95 7.47 -24.88
CA LYS A 66 19.10 8.34 -25.12
C LYS A 66 19.99 7.80 -26.24
N ARG A 67 20.35 6.50 -26.18
CA ARG A 67 21.14 5.85 -27.24
C ARG A 67 20.47 5.95 -28.61
N ARG A 68 19.14 5.76 -28.66
CA ARG A 68 18.36 5.88 -29.90
C ARG A 68 18.35 7.32 -30.43
N SER A 69 18.27 8.31 -29.53
CA SER A 69 18.32 9.73 -29.90
C SER A 69 19.69 10.18 -30.40
N ASP A 70 20.77 9.67 -29.81
CA ASP A 70 22.15 9.98 -30.22
C ASP A 70 22.47 9.37 -31.60
N ALA A 71 21.95 8.17 -31.89
CA ALA A 71 22.14 7.51 -33.19
C ALA A 71 21.47 8.27 -34.35
N CYS A 72 20.32 8.90 -34.13
CA CYS A 72 19.63 9.66 -35.18
C CYS A 72 20.29 11.02 -35.46
N LYS A 73 21.20 11.49 -34.58
CA LYS A 73 21.84 12.80 -34.69
C LYS A 73 23.20 12.75 -35.41
N GLY A 74 23.72 11.55 -35.68
CA GLY A 74 25.02 11.33 -36.33
C GLY A 74 25.01 11.32 -37.86
N ASP A 75 23.84 11.25 -38.51
CA ASP A 75 23.71 11.17 -39.97
C ASP A 75 23.46 12.54 -40.66
N ASP A 76 23.36 13.63 -39.89
CA ASP A 76 23.09 15.00 -40.40
C ASP A 76 24.37 15.87 -40.54
N SER A 77 25.56 15.28 -40.71
CA SER A 77 26.82 16.03 -40.95
C SER A 77 27.66 15.46 -42.08
#